data_AF-F0YD68-F1
#
_entry.id   AF-F0YD68-F1
#
_cell.length_a   1.000
_cell.length_b   1.000
_cell.length_c   1.000
_cell.angle_alpha   90.00
_cell.angle_beta   90.00
_cell.angle_gamma   90.00
#
_symmetry.space_group_name_H-M   'P 1'
#
loop_
_entity.id
_entity.type
_entity.pdbx_description
1 polymer ?
#
loop_
_entity_poly.entity_id
_entity_poly.type
_entity_poly.pdbx_seq_one_letter_code
_entity_poly.pdbx_strand_id
1 'polypeptide(L)' 'MYGAYWCSHCFNQKQEFGKTAYKAIDYYECAEDGYASRRDACQARDIKGYPTWEIGGALYPGEKTLDELAALSGFVE' A
#
# COMPACT_ATOMS: atom_id res chain seq x y z
N MET A 1 2.75 -1.56 1.36
CA MET A 1 1.87 -0.62 0.62
C MET A 1 2.23 0.81 1.01
N TYR A 2 2.52 1.64 0.02
CA TYR A 2 2.71 3.08 0.18
C TYR A 2 1.38 3.79 0.01
N GLY A 3 1.01 4.68 0.93
CA GLY A 3 -0.23 5.42 0.84
C GLY A 3 -0.23 6.68 1.70
N ALA A 4 -1.34 7.41 1.66
CA ALA A 4 -1.56 8.59 2.48
C ALA A 4 -2.82 8.40 3.34
N TYR A 5 -2.84 8.92 4.57
CA TYR A 5 -4.01 8.75 5.45
C TYR A 5 -5.30 9.37 4.89
N TRP A 6 -5.18 10.45 4.10
CA TRP A 6 -6.30 11.17 3.47
C TRP A 6 -6.72 10.59 2.11
N CYS A 7 -6.00 9.59 1.59
CA CYS A 7 -6.25 9.01 0.27
C CYS A 7 -7.43 8.03 0.32
N SER A 8 -8.50 8.35 -0.41
CA SER A 8 -9.72 7.53 -0.49
C SER A 8 -9.48 6.13 -1.04
N HIS A 9 -8.69 6.02 -2.12
CA HIS A 9 -8.28 4.75 -2.72
C HIS A 9 -7.47 3.88 -1.73
N CYS A 10 -6.66 4.53 -0.89
CA CYS A 10 -5.89 3.86 0.15
C CYS A 10 -6.83 3.34 1.24
N PHE A 11 -7.85 4.10 1.61
CA PHE A 11 -8.87 3.64 2.54
C PHE A 11 -9.62 2.42 2.00
N ASN A 12 -10.09 2.47 0.74
CA ASN A 12 -10.78 1.36 0.08
C ASN A 12 -9.91 0.09 0.06
N GLN A 13 -8.66 0.22 -0.39
CA GLN A 13 -7.70 -0.89 -0.38
C GLN A 13 -7.52 -1.52 1.01
N LYS A 14 -7.54 -0.73 2.09
CA LYS A 14 -7.47 -1.25 3.46
C LYS A 14 -8.74 -2.02 3.84
N GLN A 15 -9.90 -1.60 3.36
CA GLN A 15 -11.17 -2.29 3.63
C GLN A 15 -11.24 -3.68 2.99
N GLU A 16 -10.65 -3.86 1.80
CA GLU A 16 -10.58 -5.17 1.13
C GLU A 16 -9.91 -6.24 2.01
N PHE A 17 -8.91 -5.87 2.80
CA PHE A 17 -8.25 -6.78 3.74
C PHE A 17 -8.99 -6.93 5.08
N GLY A 18 -9.91 -6.01 5.39
CA GLY A 18 -10.57 -5.94 6.69
C GLY A 18 -9.61 -5.67 7.87
N LYS A 19 -10.18 -5.63 9.08
CA LYS A 19 -9.47 -5.18 10.28
C LYS A 19 -8.31 -6.08 10.72
N THR A 20 -8.40 -7.38 10.43
CA THR A 20 -7.42 -8.36 10.93
C THR A 20 -6.27 -8.51 9.96
N ALA A 21 -6.54 -8.82 8.68
CA ALA A 21 -5.48 -9.06 7.71
C ALA A 21 -4.70 -7.80 7.39
N TYR A 22 -5.34 -6.62 7.43
CA TYR A 22 -4.64 -5.36 7.19
C TYR A 22 -3.48 -5.11 8.17
N LYS A 23 -3.55 -5.64 9.40
CA LYS A 23 -2.45 -5.50 10.38
C LYS A 23 -1.15 -6.18 9.95
N ALA A 24 -1.23 -7.15 9.04
CA ALA A 24 -0.07 -7.83 8.48
C ALA A 24 0.54 -7.07 7.29
N ILE A 25 -0.13 -6.04 6.76
CA ILE A 25 0.38 -5.23 5.65
C ILE A 25 1.40 -4.24 6.19
N ASP A 26 2.63 -4.27 5.67
CA ASP A 26 3.61 -3.23 5.92
C ASP A 26 3.19 -1.95 5.19
N TYR A 27 2.59 -1.03 5.93
CA TYR A 27 2.09 0.25 5.42
C TYR A 27 3.09 1.38 5.67
N TYR A 28 3.41 2.11 4.60
CA TYR A 28 4.25 3.30 4.64
C TYR A 28 3.36 4.52 4.46
N GLU A 29 3.21 5.30 5.52
CA GLU A 29 2.51 6.59 5.50
C GLU A 29 3.38 7.63 4.79
N CYS A 30 2.93 8.11 3.64
CA CYS A 30 3.69 9.02 2.78
C CYS A 30 3.27 10.48 2.91
N ALA A 31 2.17 10.80 3.60
CA ALA A 31 1.79 12.18 3.88
C ALA A 31 2.79 12.81 4.88
N GLU A 32 3.24 14.03 4.60
CA GLU A 32 4.23 14.74 5.44
C GLU A 32 3.71 14.97 6.88
N ASP A 33 2.42 15.26 7.00
CA ASP A 33 1.69 15.47 8.24
C ASP A 33 1.06 14.18 8.82
N GLY A 34 1.32 13.04 8.17
CA GLY A 34 0.84 11.74 8.62
C GLY A 34 1.49 11.29 9.93
N TYR A 35 0.73 10.60 10.78
CA TYR A 35 1.26 10.00 12.00
C TYR A 35 2.39 9.01 11.67
N ALA A 36 3.53 9.17 12.33
CA ALA A 36 4.73 8.37 12.07
C ALA A 36 5.08 8.29 10.58
N SER A 37 4.95 9.43 9.88
CA SER A 37 5.24 9.56 8.46
C SER A 37 6.60 8.95 8.09
N ARG A 38 6.60 8.21 6.98
CA ARG A 38 7.76 7.63 6.31
C ARG A 38 7.94 8.25 4.92
N ARG A 39 7.57 9.53 4.76
CA ARG A 39 7.64 10.25 3.48
C ARG A 39 8.99 10.11 2.78
N ASP A 40 10.10 10.20 3.51
CA ASP A 40 11.45 10.05 2.93
C ASP A 40 11.64 8.68 2.26
N ALA A 41 11.09 7.61 2.85
CA ALA A 41 11.13 6.28 2.26
C ALA A 41 10.29 6.20 0.98
N CYS A 42 9.13 6.86 0.96
CA CYS A 42 8.28 6.96 -0.23
C CYS A 42 8.98 7.74 -1.36
N GLN A 43 9.69 8.82 -1.04
CA GLN A 43 10.48 9.59 -2.00
C GLN A 43 11.67 8.80 -2.54
N ALA A 44 12.40 8.09 -1.67
CA ALA A 44 13.52 7.25 -2.06
C ALA A 44 13.11 6.11 -3.01
N ARG A 45 11.86 5.65 -2.91
CA ARG A 45 11.25 4.64 -3.81
C ARG A 45 10.51 5.22 -5.00
N ASP A 46 10.59 6.54 -5.20
CA ASP A 46 9.99 7.26 -6.32
C ASP A 46 8.47 7.03 -6.47
N ILE A 47 7.75 6.95 -5.35
CA ILE A 47 6.30 6.72 -5.34
C ILE A 47 5.58 7.92 -5.96
N LYS A 48 4.90 7.70 -7.09
CA LYS A 48 4.22 8.75 -7.87
C LYS A 48 2.73 8.93 -7.54
N GLY A 49 2.12 7.96 -6.88
CA GLY A 49 0.68 7.94 -6.60
C GLY A 49 0.31 6.94 -5.53
N TYR A 50 -0.92 7.06 -5.01
CA TYR A 50 -1.39 6.27 -3.89
C TYR A 50 -2.74 5.58 -4.20
N PRO A 51 -2.95 4.34 -3.69
CA PRO A 51 -1.93 3.49 -3.09
C PRO A 51 -0.91 3.02 -4.15
N THR A 52 0.29 2.62 -3.71
CA THR A 52 1.24 1.87 -4.53
C THR A 52 1.70 0.64 -3.75
N TRP A 53 1.65 -0.52 -4.38
CA TRP A 53 2.16 -1.77 -3.82
C TRP A 53 3.60 -2.00 -4.25
N GLU A 54 4.45 -2.45 -3.33
CA GLU A 54 5.76 -2.99 -3.67
C GLU A 54 5.73 -4.48 -3.39
N ILE A 55 5.93 -5.29 -4.43
CA ILE A 55 5.88 -6.75 -4.36
C ILE A 55 7.06 -7.28 -5.16
N GLY A 56 7.93 -8.07 -4.52
CA GLY A 56 9.16 -8.56 -5.16
C GLY A 56 10.11 -7.43 -5.62
N GLY A 57 10.04 -6.25 -5.01
CA GLY A 57 10.81 -5.06 -5.39
C GLY A 57 10.25 -4.26 -6.57
N ALA A 58 9.20 -4.75 -7.23
CA ALA A 58 8.49 -4.03 -8.30
C ALA A 58 7.34 -3.20 -7.72
N LEU A 59 7.08 -2.03 -8.33
CA LEU A 59 6.03 -1.09 -7.92
C LEU A 59 4.77 -1.24 -8.79
N TYR A 60 3.62 -1.35 -8.14
CA TYR A 60 2.30 -1.50 -8.75
C TYR A 60 1.36 -0.40 -8.24
N PRO A 61 1.17 0.68 -9.02
CA PRO A 61 0.30 1.78 -8.63
C PRO A 61 -1.19 1.41 -8.65
N GLY A 62 -1.96 2.14 -7.84
CA GLY A 62 -3.41 2.07 -7.76
C GLY A 62 -3.91 0.95 -6.86
N GLU A 63 -5.23 0.96 -6.62
CA GLU A 63 -5.91 -0.13 -5.94
C GLU A 63 -5.72 -1.45 -6.71
N LYS A 64 -5.76 -2.55 -5.96
CA LYS A 64 -5.67 -3.92 -6.45
C LYS A 64 -6.68 -4.77 -5.67
N THR A 65 -7.39 -5.64 -6.36
CA THR A 65 -8.23 -6.66 -5.71
C THR A 65 -7.34 -7.66 -4.96
N LEU A 66 -7.95 -8.44 -4.06
CA LEU A 66 -7.23 -9.51 -3.36
C LEU A 66 -6.64 -10.54 -4.34
N ASP A 67 -7.37 -10.88 -5.41
CA ASP A 67 -6.90 -11.81 -6.45
C ASP A 67 -5.69 -11.27 -7.22
N GLU A 68 -5.69 -9.97 -7.56
CA GLU A 68 -4.53 -9.34 -8.19
C GLU A 68 -3.31 -9.38 -7.26
N LEU A 69 -3.50 -9.09 -5.98
CA LEU A 69 -2.42 -9.13 -4.99
C LEU A 69 -1.91 -10.54 -4.74
N ALA A 70 -2.79 -11.54 -4.74
CA ALA A 70 -2.42 -12.95 -4.64
C ALA A 70 -1.55 -13.36 -5.84
N ALA A 71 -1.99 -13.04 -7.06
CA ALA A 71 -1.25 -13.32 -8.28
C ALA A 71 0.13 -12.62 -8.32
N LEU A 72 0.18 -11.33 -7.93
CA LEU A 72 1.42 -10.54 -7.91
C LEU A 72 2.42 -11.05 -6.86
N SER A 73 1.93 -11.51 -5.70
CA SER A 73 2.77 -12.01 -4.60
C SER A 73 3.18 -13.47 -4.76
N GLY A 74 2.61 -14.19 -5.74
CA GLY A 74 2.79 -15.63 -5.87
C GLY A 74 2.17 -16.41 -4.70
N PHE A 75 1.18 -15.82 -4.03
CA PHE A 75 0.41 -16.51 -3.00
C PHE A 75 -0.40 -17.62 -3.67
N VAL A 76 -0.18 -18.85 -3.21
CA VAL A 76 -0.93 -20.04 -3.60
C VAL A 76 -1.61 -20.52 -2.33
N GLU A 77 -2.94 -20.73 -2.39
CA GLU A 77 -3.74 -21.23 -1.26
C GLU A 77 -3.23 -22.57 -0.71
#